data_AF-A0A397SPS0-F1
#
_entry.id   AF-A0A397SPS0-F1
#
_cell.length_a   1.000
_cell.length_b   1.000
_cell.length_c   1.000
_cell.angle_alpha   90.00
_cell.angle_beta   90.00
_cell.angle_gamma   90.00
#
_symmetry.space_group_name_H-M   'P 1'
#
loop_
_entity.id
_entity.type
_entity.pdbx_description
1 polymer ?
#
loop_
_entity_poly.entity_id
_entity_poly.type
_entity_poly.pdbx_seq_one_letter_code
_entity_poly.pdbx_strand_id
1 'polypeptide(L)' 'MSYAKKGSLRKLLPTIVKFKWQYKLQLLKNIILGLKIIHELNLVHCDLHDGNILMSDN' A
#
# COMPACT_ATOMS: atom_id res chain seq x y z
N MET A 1 3.88 -15.81 -6.21
CA MET A 1 3.38 -14.59 -5.54
C MET A 1 2.53 -15.00 -4.36
N SER A 2 2.66 -14.33 -3.22
CA SER A 2 1.73 -14.49 -2.09
C SER A 2 0.37 -13.89 -2.45
N TYR A 3 -0.71 -14.50 -1.96
CA TYR A 3 -2.07 -14.01 -2.18
C TYR A 3 -2.45 -12.97 -1.11
N ALA A 4 -2.68 -11.73 -1.52
CA ALA A 4 -3.14 -10.65 -0.65
C ALA A 4 -4.66 -10.75 -0.43
N LYS A 5 -5.08 -11.49 0.60
CA LYS A 5 -6.50 -11.83 0.86
C LYS A 5 -7.44 -10.63 1.01
N LYS A 6 -6.95 -9.48 1.50
CA LYS A 6 -7.77 -8.26 1.63
C LYS A 6 -7.96 -7.53 0.30
N GLY A 7 -7.20 -7.87 -0.74
CA GLY A 7 -7.27 -7.22 -2.05
C GLY A 7 -6.58 -5.85 -2.08
N SER A 8 -7.02 -4.97 -2.97
CA SER A 8 -6.40 -3.66 -3.16
C SER A 8 -6.82 -2.61 -2.12
N LEU A 9 -5.96 -1.61 -1.91
CA LEU A 9 -6.23 -0.45 -1.07
C LEU A 9 -7.51 0.26 -1.51
N ARG A 10 -7.75 0.38 -2.82
CA ARG A 10 -9.00 0.94 -3.38
C ARG A 10 -10.25 0.31 -2.79
N LYS A 11 -10.29 -1.03 -2.67
CA LYS A 11 -11.42 -1.77 -2.10
C LYS A 11 -11.62 -1.46 -0.60
N LEU A 12 -10.55 -1.13 0.10
CA LEU A 12 -10.55 -0.90 1.55
C LEU A 12 -10.64 0.59 1.94
N LEU A 13 -10.56 1.52 0.98
CA LEU A 13 -10.62 2.96 1.22
C LEU A 13 -11.81 3.39 2.11
N PRO A 14 -13.06 2.93 1.89
CA PRO A 14 -14.20 3.32 2.72
C PRO A 14 -14.04 2.93 4.21
N THR A 15 -13.29 1.87 4.48
CA THR A 15 -12.98 1.41 5.85
C THR A 15 -11.80 2.19 6.43
N ILE A 16 -10.73 2.36 5.66
CA ILE A 16 -9.50 3.04 6.11
C ILE A 16 -9.74 4.51 6.43
N VAL A 17 -10.63 5.18 5.69
CA VAL A 17 -11.00 6.58 5.97
C VAL A 17 -11.54 6.75 7.39
N LYS A 18 -12.20 5.73 7.95
CA LYS A 18 -12.74 5.71 9.31
C LYS A 18 -11.71 5.41 10.39
N PHE A 19 -10.52 4.95 10.02
CA PHE A 19 -9.47 4.62 10.99
C PHE A 19 -8.78 5.86 11.54
N LYS A 20 -8.18 5.71 12.73
CA LYS A 20 -7.36 6.76 13.35
C LYS A 20 -6.20 7.13 12.42
N TRP A 21 -5.80 8.41 12.44
CA TRP A 21 -4.77 8.93 11.54
C TRP A 21 -3.41 8.21 11.69
N GLN A 22 -3.10 7.68 12.87
CA GLN A 22 -1.88 6.90 13.10
C GLN A 22 -1.80 5.66 12.20
N TYR A 23 -2.93 4.97 11.98
CA TYR A 23 -2.97 3.83 11.05
C TYR A 23 -2.69 4.29 9.62
N LYS A 24 -3.28 5.42 9.20
CA LYS A 24 -3.08 5.99 7.87
C LYS A 24 -1.61 6.36 7.63
N LEU A 25 -0.95 6.92 8.64
CA LEU A 25 0.48 7.20 8.57
C LEU A 25 1.33 5.93 8.50
N GLN A 26 0.98 4.89 9.26
CA GLN A 26 1.70 3.62 9.19
C GLN A 26 1.57 2.98 7.80
N LEU A 27 0.37 3.04 7.21
CA LEU A 27 0.13 2.60 5.84
C LEU A 27 0.99 3.39 4.84
N LEU A 28 1.02 4.72 4.96
CA LEU A 28 1.84 5.58 4.11
C LEU A 28 3.33 5.26 4.23
N LYS A 29 3.82 5.05 5.47
CA LYS A 29 5.21 4.66 5.73
C LYS A 29 5.56 3.34 5.02
N ASN A 30 4.66 2.36 5.04
CA ASN A 30 4.87 1.08 4.35
C ASN A 30 4.92 1.25 2.83
N ILE A 31 4.04 2.08 2.24
CA ILE A 31 4.06 2.40 0.80
C ILE A 31 5.37 3.06 0.41
N ILE A 32 5.82 4.06 1.18
CA ILE A 32 7.09 4.77 0.94
C ILE A 32 8.28 3.80 1.03
N LEU A 33 8.28 2.88 1.99
CA LEU A 33 9.34 1.88 2.10
C LEU A 33 9.40 0.95 0.89
N GLY A 34 8.25 0.50 0.38
CA GLY A 34 8.18 -0.29 -0.86
C GLY A 34 8.73 0.48 -2.07
N LEU A 35 8.37 1.76 -2.22
CA LEU A 35 8.90 2.61 -3.29
C LEU A 35 10.40 2.86 -3.15
N LYS A 36 10.90 3.05 -1.93
CA LYS A 36 12.33 3.19 -1.67
C LYS A 36 13.10 1.97 -2.18
N ILE A 37 12.63 0.75 -1.90
CA ILE A 37 13.25 -0.49 -2.39
C ILE A 37 13.26 -0.53 -3.93
N ILE A 38 12.16 -0.15 -4.59
CA ILE A 38 12.09 -0.09 -6.06
C ILE A 38 13.13 0.91 -6.60
N HIS A 39 13.23 2.10 -6.00
CA HIS A 39 14.17 3.13 -6.42
C HIS A 39 15.63 2.76 -6.14
N GLU A 40 15.93 2.05 -5.05
CA GLU A 40 17.28 1.53 -4.76
C GLU A 40 17.76 0.52 -5.82
N LEU A 41 16.82 -0.13 -6.52
CA LEU A 41 17.10 -1.00 -7.66
C LEU A 41 17.19 -0.24 -9.00
N ASN A 42 17.19 1.10 -8.99
CA ASN A 42 17.13 1.97 -10.16
C ASN A 42 15.88 1.74 -11.03
N LEU A 43 14.78 1.30 -10.44
CA LEU A 43 13.49 1.11 -11.11
C LEU A 43 12.51 2.22 -10.70
N VAL A 44 11.45 2.39 -11.50
CA VAL A 44 10.31 3.27 -11.19
C VAL A 44 9.05 2.42 -11.27
N HIS A 45 8.12 2.57 -10.33
CA HIS A 45 6.88 1.76 -10.30
C HIS A 45 5.97 2.04 -11.53
N CYS A 46 5.98 3.27 -12.06
CA CYS A 46 5.27 3.73 -13.25
C CYS A 46 3.73 3.72 -13.21
N ASP A 47 3.10 2.88 -12.39
CA ASP A 47 1.63 2.79 -12.28
C ASP A 47 1.15 2.75 -10.82
N LEU A 48 1.66 3.68 -10.00
CA LEU A 48 1.34 3.72 -8.58
C LEU A 48 -0.02 4.39 -8.34
N HIS A 49 -1.02 3.57 -7.97
CA HIS A 49 -2.31 4.04 -7.50
C HIS A 49 -2.91 3.06 -6.49
N ASP A 50 -3.98 3.47 -5.80
CA ASP A 50 -4.68 2.68 -4.76
C ASP A 50 -5.17 1.30 -5.21
N GLY A 51 -5.45 1.13 -6.51
CA GLY A 51 -5.76 -0.15 -7.14
C GLY A 51 -4.59 -1.15 -7.19
N ASN A 52 -3.34 -0.65 -7.28
CA ASN A 52 -2.12 -1.46 -7.37
C ASN A 52 -1.40 -1.64 -6.03
N ILE A 53 -1.93 -1.07 -4.95
CA ILE A 53 -1.44 -1.30 -3.59
C ILE A 53 -2.24 -2.45 -2.99
N LEU A 54 -1.60 -3.60 -2.78
CA LEU A 54 -2.24 -4.78 -2.20
C LEU A 54 -2.11 -4.81 -0.68
N MET A 55 -3.17 -5.24 -0.02
CA MET A 55 -3.29 -5.33 1.44
C MET A 55 -3.38 -6.79 1.87
N SER A 56 -2.54 -7.17 2.82
CA SER A 56 -2.55 -8.50 3.42
C SER A 56 -3.06 -8.46 4.87
N ASP A 57 -3.31 -9.63 5.44
CA ASP A 57 -3.72 -9.76 6.83
C ASP A 57 -2.63 -9.28 7.81
N ASN A 58 -1.35 -9.38 7.42
CA ASN A 58 -0.19 -9.33 8.31
C ASN A 58 -0.35 -10.30 9.48
#